data_AF-A0A840F433-F1
#
_entry.id   AF-A0A840F433-F1
#
_cell.length_a   1.000
_cell.length_b   1.000
_cell.length_c   1.000
_cell.angle_alpha   90.00
_cell.angle_beta   90.00
_cell.angle_gamma   90.00
#
_symmetry.space_group_name_H-M   'P 1'
#
loop_
_entity.id
_entity.type
_entity.pdbx_description
1 polymer ?
#
loop_
_entity_poly.entity_id
_entity_poly.type
_entity_poly.pdbx_seq_one_letter_code
_entity_poly.pdbx_strand_id
1 'polypeptide(L)'
;MSEREYPEVVREMAAEAMYRSAMEFAAETLDSAAHVLVIGAVAEARHRDTSLDEVVMGRVELVTALGEVQRCHAYMGGPDVDSLTAWVNTEAVWARIQARAGNVLLMRWSEAGMYGVKGAA
;
A
#
# COMPACT_ATOMS: atom_id res chain seq x y z
N MET A 1 24.73 1.03 9.91
CA MET A 1 24.07 1.23 8.61
C MET A 1 24.98 2.08 7.75
N SER A 2 25.30 1.62 6.55
CA SER A 2 25.99 2.43 5.57
C SER A 2 25.07 3.53 5.02
N GLU A 3 25.62 4.61 4.48
CA GLU A 3 24.87 5.69 3.81
C GLU A 3 23.96 5.20 2.67
N ARG A 4 24.24 4.03 2.09
CA ARG A 4 23.39 3.41 1.05
C ARG A 4 22.25 2.56 1.60
N GLU A 5 22.37 2.05 2.83
CA GLU A 5 21.30 1.26 3.47
C GLU A 5 20.17 2.15 4.00
N TYR A 6 20.47 3.42 4.32
CA TYR A 6 19.49 4.35 4.89
C TYR A 6 18.36 4.73 3.89
N PRO A 7 18.63 5.06 2.61
CA PRO A 7 17.58 5.37 1.63
C PRO A 7 16.67 4.18 1.31
N GLU A 8 17.23 2.97 1.27
CA GLU A 8 16.46 1.75 0.98
C GLU A 8 15.48 1.43 2.12
N VAL A 9 15.95 1.47 3.37
CA VAL A 9 15.10 1.28 4.55
C VAL A 9 13.95 2.31 4.59
N VAL A 10 14.24 3.58 4.29
CA VAL A 10 13.20 4.62 4.24
C VAL A 10 12.18 4.36 3.13
N ARG A 11 12.62 3.89 1.95
CA ARG A 11 11.74 3.54 0.84
C ARG A 11 10.83 2.37 1.18
N GLU A 12 11.37 1.34 1.80
CA GLU A 12 10.59 0.17 2.24
C GLU A 12 9.58 0.54 3.33
N MET A 13 9.97 1.38 4.29
CA MET A 13 9.04 1.90 5.30
C MET A 13 7.90 2.72 4.68
N ALA A 14 8.20 3.51 3.66
CA ALA A 14 7.19 4.31 2.95
C ALA A 14 6.23 3.43 2.15
N ALA A 15 6.74 2.41 1.46
CA ALA A 15 5.92 1.43 0.76
C ALA A 15 4.97 0.69 1.71
N GLU A 16 5.47 0.20 2.85
CA GLU A 16 4.66 -0.46 3.87
C GLU A 16 3.61 0.48 4.48
N ALA A 17 3.96 1.75 4.70
CA ALA A 17 3.02 2.75 5.18
C ALA A 17 1.88 3.02 4.17
N MET A 18 2.20 3.07 2.87
CA MET A 18 1.21 3.20 1.80
C MET A 18 0.28 1.99 1.76
N TYR A 19 0.86 0.78 1.79
CA TYR A 19 0.11 -0.48 1.83
C TYR A 19 -0.91 -0.51 2.97
N ARG A 20 -0.46 -0.27 4.21
CA ARG A 20 -1.32 -0.29 5.39
C ARG A 20 -2.38 0.82 5.37
N SER A 21 -1.99 2.02 4.99
CA SER A 21 -2.91 3.17 4.98
C SER A 21 -4.05 2.97 3.98
N ALA A 22 -3.73 2.39 2.81
CA ALA A 22 -4.72 2.02 1.82
C ALA A 22 -5.65 0.91 2.30
N MET A 23 -5.11 -0.13 2.97
CA MET A 23 -5.94 -1.16 3.59
C MET A 23 -6.89 -0.60 4.64
N GLU A 24 -6.40 0.24 5.56
CA GLU A 24 -7.23 0.87 6.59
C GLU A 24 -8.32 1.74 5.97
N PHE A 25 -7.98 2.51 4.94
CA PHE A 25 -8.96 3.31 4.21
C PHE A 25 -10.01 2.46 3.49
N ALA A 26 -9.61 1.36 2.86
CA ALA A 26 -10.53 0.44 2.20
C ALA A 26 -11.45 -0.27 3.20
N ALA A 27 -10.92 -0.69 4.35
CA ALA A 27 -11.68 -1.39 5.39
C ALA A 27 -12.76 -0.51 6.04
N GLU A 28 -12.69 0.82 5.91
CA GLU A 28 -13.78 1.72 6.33
C GLU A 28 -15.03 1.60 5.44
N THR A 29 -14.88 1.08 4.21
CA THR A 29 -15.95 1.14 3.20
C THR A 29 -16.26 -0.22 2.55
N LEU A 30 -15.38 -1.21 2.68
CA LEU A 30 -15.53 -2.52 2.06
C LEU A 30 -15.57 -3.63 3.11
N ASP A 31 -16.54 -4.54 2.95
CA ASP A 31 -16.69 -5.73 3.81
C ASP A 31 -15.86 -6.93 3.32
N SER A 32 -14.98 -6.75 2.34
CA SER A 32 -14.19 -7.83 1.73
C SER A 32 -12.70 -7.69 1.97
N ALA A 33 -12.14 -8.60 2.77
CA ALA A 33 -10.71 -8.66 3.05
C ALA A 33 -9.85 -8.80 1.78
N ALA A 34 -10.31 -9.54 0.77
CA ALA A 34 -9.59 -9.70 -0.48
C ALA A 34 -9.46 -8.38 -1.26
N HIS A 35 -10.56 -7.62 -1.38
CA HIS A 35 -10.53 -6.30 -2.02
C HIS A 35 -9.64 -5.33 -1.24
N VAL A 36 -9.71 -5.34 0.10
CA VAL A 36 -8.86 -4.53 0.98
C VAL A 36 -7.37 -4.82 0.76
N LEU A 37 -6.97 -6.09 0.73
CA LEU A 37 -5.59 -6.50 0.48
C LEU A 37 -5.09 -6.06 -0.89
N VAL A 38 -5.92 -6.23 -1.92
CA VAL A 38 -5.58 -5.81 -3.30
C VAL A 38 -5.43 -4.30 -3.39
N ILE A 39 -6.30 -3.52 -2.76
CA ILE A 39 -6.17 -2.06 -2.69
C ILE A 39 -4.85 -1.65 -2.01
N GLY A 40 -4.48 -2.32 -0.91
CA GLY A 40 -3.18 -2.14 -0.26
C GLY A 40 -2.02 -2.34 -1.24
N ALA A 41 -2.03 -3.46 -1.94
CA ALA A 41 -0.98 -3.82 -2.91
C ALA A 41 -0.92 -2.85 -4.11
N VAL A 42 -2.07 -2.36 -4.60
CA VAL A 42 -2.13 -1.33 -5.65
C VAL A 42 -1.48 -0.03 -5.18
N ALA A 43 -1.79 0.42 -3.96
CA ALA A 43 -1.21 1.64 -3.42
C ALA A 43 0.31 1.52 -3.25
N GLU A 44 0.79 0.36 -2.81
CA GLU A 44 2.21 0.04 -2.74
C GLU A 44 2.88 0.05 -4.12
N ALA A 45 2.29 -0.65 -5.09
CA ALA A 45 2.79 -0.72 -6.46
C ALA A 45 2.92 0.68 -7.08
N ARG A 46 1.88 1.50 -6.93
CA ARG A 46 1.89 2.91 -7.37
C ARG A 46 2.98 3.72 -6.69
N HIS A 47 3.17 3.56 -5.37
CA HIS A 47 4.22 4.29 -4.65
C HIS A 47 5.63 3.89 -5.12
N ARG A 48 5.83 2.59 -5.38
CA ARG A 48 7.11 2.03 -5.83
C ARG A 48 7.39 2.29 -7.31
N ASP A 49 6.40 2.77 -8.07
CA ASP A 49 6.43 2.88 -9.54
C ASP A 49 6.70 1.51 -10.21
N THR A 50 5.97 0.50 -9.75
CA THR A 50 6.04 -0.88 -10.26
C THR A 50 4.65 -1.45 -10.56
N SER A 51 4.60 -2.62 -11.19
CA SER A 51 3.38 -3.39 -11.43
C SER A 51 2.85 -4.03 -10.14
N LEU A 52 1.53 -4.25 -10.11
CA LEU A 52 0.88 -5.02 -9.04
C LEU A 52 1.43 -6.45 -8.97
N ASP A 53 1.73 -7.06 -10.11
CA ASP A 53 2.29 -8.41 -10.19
C ASP A 53 3.62 -8.50 -9.43
N GLU A 54 4.51 -7.51 -9.59
CA GLU A 54 5.79 -7.47 -8.86
C GLU A 54 5.62 -7.38 -7.34
N VAL A 55 4.63 -6.62 -6.85
CA VAL A 55 4.31 -6.54 -5.40
C VAL A 55 3.71 -7.86 -4.88
N VAL A 56 2.93 -8.53 -5.72
CA VAL A 56 2.27 -9.80 -5.36
C VAL A 56 3.27 -10.96 -5.33
N MET A 57 4.30 -10.93 -6.18
CA MET A 57 5.34 -11.95 -6.20
C MET A 57 6.01 -12.08 -4.83
N GLY A 58 5.84 -13.25 -4.19
CA GLY A 58 6.39 -13.54 -2.87
C GLY A 58 5.42 -13.36 -1.70
N ARG A 59 4.19 -12.88 -1.96
CA ARG A 59 3.16 -12.65 -0.93
C ARG A 59 1.93 -13.53 -1.17
N VAL A 60 1.90 -14.71 -0.54
CA VAL A 60 0.87 -15.74 -0.74
C VAL A 60 -0.54 -15.23 -0.46
N GLU A 61 -0.69 -14.35 0.52
CA GLU A 61 -1.96 -13.71 0.85
C GLU A 61 -2.49 -12.84 -0.30
N LEU A 62 -1.61 -12.14 -1.02
CA LEU A 62 -1.99 -11.30 -2.16
C LEU A 62 -2.35 -12.13 -3.39
N VAL A 63 -1.61 -13.21 -3.64
CA VAL A 63 -1.96 -14.18 -4.70
C VAL A 63 -3.37 -14.74 -4.48
N THR A 64 -3.67 -15.11 -3.23
CA THR A 64 -4.98 -15.64 -2.85
C THR A 64 -6.07 -14.56 -2.99
N ALA A 65 -5.78 -13.33 -2.55
CA ALA A 65 -6.69 -12.20 -2.65
C ALA A 65 -7.03 -11.83 -4.11
N LEU A 66 -6.05 -11.82 -5.01
CA LEU A 66 -6.29 -11.59 -6.45
C LEU A 66 -7.22 -12.65 -7.03
N GLY A 67 -6.96 -13.92 -6.75
CA GLY A 67 -7.82 -15.01 -7.20
C GLY A 67 -9.25 -14.91 -6.65
N GLU A 68 -9.41 -14.47 -5.41
CA GLU A 68 -10.73 -14.24 -4.80
C GLU A 68 -11.47 -13.06 -5.42
N VAL A 69 -10.79 -11.92 -5.66
CA VAL A 69 -11.39 -10.77 -6.35
C VAL A 69 -11.85 -11.16 -7.76
N GLN A 70 -11.03 -11.89 -8.52
CA GLN A 70 -11.40 -12.37 -9.85
C GLN A 70 -12.63 -13.30 -9.82
N ARG A 71 -12.69 -14.23 -8.85
CA ARG A 71 -13.88 -15.09 -8.65
C ARG A 71 -15.10 -14.27 -8.28
N CYS A 72 -14.97 -13.34 -7.32
CA CYS A 72 -16.07 -12.49 -6.88
C CYS A 72 -16.63 -11.64 -8.02
N HIS A 73 -15.76 -11.07 -8.86
CA HIS A 73 -16.17 -10.37 -10.07
C HIS A 73 -16.94 -11.29 -11.02
N ALA A 74 -16.38 -12.45 -11.35
CA ALA A 74 -16.97 -13.38 -12.31
C ALA A 74 -18.34 -13.95 -11.87
N TYR A 75 -18.52 -14.24 -10.58
CA TYR A 75 -19.72 -14.92 -10.06
C TYR A 75 -20.74 -13.98 -9.42
N MET A 76 -20.32 -12.86 -8.85
CA MET A 76 -21.18 -11.94 -8.09
C MET A 76 -21.23 -10.52 -8.69
N GLY A 77 -20.44 -10.23 -9.74
CA GLY A 77 -20.44 -8.91 -10.38
C GLY A 77 -19.80 -7.80 -9.54
N GLY A 78 -18.94 -8.16 -8.58
CA GLY A 78 -18.16 -7.18 -7.79
C GLY A 78 -17.09 -6.46 -8.60
N PRO A 79 -16.40 -5.46 -8.03
CA PRO A 79 -15.31 -4.77 -8.72
C PRO A 79 -14.14 -5.73 -8.99
N ASP A 80 -13.59 -5.66 -10.20
CA ASP A 80 -12.37 -6.36 -10.57
C ASP A 80 -11.11 -5.58 -10.17
N VAL A 81 -9.94 -6.16 -10.42
CA VAL A 81 -8.64 -5.57 -10.07
C VAL A 81 -8.41 -4.24 -10.80
N ASP A 82 -8.85 -4.10 -12.04
CA ASP A 82 -8.70 -2.88 -12.82
C ASP A 82 -9.57 -1.75 -12.26
N SER A 83 -10.81 -2.06 -11.86
CA SER A 83 -11.71 -1.11 -11.20
C SER A 83 -11.17 -0.63 -9.85
N LEU A 84 -10.63 -1.56 -9.05
CA LEU A 84 -9.96 -1.22 -7.79
C LEU A 84 -8.73 -0.33 -8.03
N THR A 85 -7.96 -0.65 -9.06
CA THR A 85 -6.78 0.12 -9.46
C THR A 85 -7.16 1.54 -9.89
N ALA A 86 -8.17 1.68 -10.74
CA ALA A 86 -8.70 2.96 -11.16
C ALA A 86 -9.20 3.79 -9.97
N TRP A 87 -9.88 3.17 -9.01
CA TRP A 87 -10.37 3.84 -7.80
C TRP A 87 -9.24 4.39 -6.94
N VAL A 88 -8.20 3.59 -6.65
CA VAL A 88 -6.99 4.04 -5.94
C VAL A 88 -6.29 5.17 -6.71
N ASN A 89 -6.37 5.13 -8.05
CA ASN A 89 -5.74 6.13 -8.91
C ASN A 89 -6.45 7.49 -8.96
N THR A 90 -7.68 7.60 -8.44
CA THR A 90 -8.35 8.89 -8.31
C THR A 90 -7.58 9.81 -7.35
N GLU A 91 -7.45 11.10 -7.70
CA GLU A 91 -6.67 12.06 -6.89
C GLU A 91 -7.19 12.15 -5.45
N ALA A 92 -8.51 12.14 -5.25
CA ALA A 92 -9.12 12.24 -3.94
C ALA A 92 -8.79 11.02 -3.04
N VAL A 93 -8.83 9.81 -3.58
CA VAL A 93 -8.46 8.60 -2.83
C VAL A 93 -6.97 8.59 -2.54
N TRP A 94 -6.15 8.89 -3.55
CA TRP A 94 -4.70 8.89 -3.41
C TRP A 94 -4.22 9.89 -2.35
N ALA A 95 -4.73 11.12 -2.37
CA ALA A 95 -4.37 12.13 -1.39
C ALA A 95 -4.69 11.69 0.05
N ARG A 96 -5.81 10.99 0.26
CA ARG A 96 -6.20 10.45 1.58
C ARG A 96 -5.25 9.34 2.04
N ILE A 97 -4.89 8.43 1.14
CA ILE A 97 -3.90 7.37 1.42
C ILE A 97 -2.55 7.99 1.79
N GLN A 98 -2.07 8.95 1.00
CA GLN A 98 -0.80 9.64 1.27
C GLN A 98 -0.80 10.38 2.61
N ALA A 99 -1.88 11.09 2.94
CA ALA A 99 -1.97 11.80 4.22
C ALA A 99 -1.91 10.84 5.42
N ARG A 100 -2.61 9.68 5.34
CA ARG A 100 -2.56 8.65 6.38
C ARG A 100 -1.19 7.98 6.45
N ALA A 101 -0.58 7.66 5.31
CA ALA A 101 0.76 7.07 5.26
C ALA A 101 1.82 8.00 5.84
N GLY A 102 1.71 9.31 5.62
CA GLY A 102 2.57 10.32 6.25
C GLY A 102 2.50 10.27 7.77
N ASN A 103 1.30 10.14 8.36
CA ASN A 103 1.15 10.00 9.80
C ASN A 103 1.77 8.71 10.35
N VAL A 104 1.60 7.59 9.64
CA VAL A 104 2.24 6.31 10.00
C VAL A 104 3.77 6.43 9.97
N LEU A 105 4.32 7.06 8.93
CA LEU A 105 5.76 7.26 8.79
C LEU A 105 6.34 8.15 9.89
N LEU A 106 5.67 9.24 10.25
CA LEU A 106 6.12 10.12 11.33
C LEU A 106 6.20 9.36 12.67
N MET A 107 5.19 8.53 12.97
CA MET A 107 5.20 7.69 14.17
C MET A 107 6.33 6.66 14.12
N ARG A 108 6.53 5.99 12.99
CA ARG A 108 7.60 5.00 12.81
C ARG A 108 9.00 5.61 12.92
N TRP A 109 9.22 6.81 12.38
CA TRP A 109 10.48 7.53 12.54
C TRP A 109 10.72 7.98 13.99
N SER A 110 9.67 8.32 14.72
CA SER A 110 9.76 8.58 16.16
C SER A 110 10.18 7.33 16.94
N GLU A 111 9.52 6.19 16.69
CA GLU A 111 9.84 4.89 17.32
C GLU A 111 11.27 4.42 17.00
N ALA A 112 11.75 4.67 15.78
CA ALA A 112 13.10 4.32 15.35
C ALA A 112 14.19 5.30 15.87
N GLY A 113 13.82 6.36 16.61
CA GLY A 113 14.77 7.38 17.07
C GLY A 113 15.35 8.25 15.94
N MET A 114 14.70 8.26 14.77
CA MET A 114 15.12 9.00 13.57
C MET A 114 14.52 10.41 13.51
N TYR A 115 13.59 10.72 14.41
CA TYR A 115 12.99 12.04 14.53
C TYR A 115 14.01 13.05 15.07
N GLY A 116 14.47 13.96 14.21
CA GLY A 116 15.46 14.99 14.57
C GLY A 116 16.90 14.71 14.13
N VAL A 117 17.15 13.68 13.29
CA VAL A 117 18.41 13.56 12.56
C VAL A 117 18.46 14.66 11.50
N LYS A 118 18.92 15.85 11.90
CA LYS A 118 19.40 16.87 10.97
C LYS A 118 20.43 16.20 10.06
N GLY A 119 20.33 16.47 8.76
CA GLY A 119 21.30 16.03 7.76
C GLY A 119 22.71 16.12 8.32
N ALA A 120 23.37 14.98 8.42
CA ALA A 120 24.79 14.93 8.67
C ALA A 120 25.48 15.31 7.37
N ALA A 121 25.98 16.56 7.35
CA ALA A 121 27.00 17.15 6.50
C ALA A 121 26.87 17.00 4.98
#